data_AF-A0A968KNJ5-F1
#
_entry.id   AF-A0A968KNJ5-F1
#
_cell.length_a   1.000
_cell.length_b   1.000
_cell.length_c   1.000
_cell.angle_alpha   90.00
_cell.angle_beta   90.00
_cell.angle_gamma   90.00
#
_symmetry.space_group_name_H-M   'P 1'
#
loop_
_entity.id
_entity.type
_entity.pdbx_description
1 polymer ?
#
loop_
_entity_poly.entity_id
_entity_poly.type
_entity_poly.pdbx_seq_one_letter_code
_entity_poly.pdbx_strand_id
1 'polypeptide(L)'
;GEPLAGLYQSEERWDLQARMTRAVERLKASRIGRLVPEVQSNLGMALEGARTDEEVIAFPGRIIKLGEDIVTVAPPRFGASRHVAHVILTAMRHDPSQRAVMNIQFSPTLLTACRKLKFKLGQFDRAGEPRRVKEKEGSSLEWGTDRAIRKCGFVPDVIYDRGGPGKEEMIR
;
A
#
# COMPACT_ATOMS: atom_id res chain seq x y z
N GLY A 1 -21.71 24.29 2.52
CA GLY A 1 -21.27 23.04 1.88
C GLY A 1 -22.51 22.24 1.54
N GLU A 2 -22.58 21.68 0.33
CA GLU A 2 -23.79 20.97 -0.12
C GLU A 2 -24.08 19.70 0.70
N PRO A 3 -25.32 19.49 1.19
CA PRO A 3 -25.71 18.33 1.99
C PRO A 3 -25.47 16.98 1.30
N LEU A 4 -25.53 16.96 -0.03
CA LEU A 4 -25.33 15.76 -0.84
C LEU A 4 -23.88 15.24 -0.76
N ALA A 5 -22.89 16.14 -0.74
CA ALA A 5 -21.48 15.75 -0.68
C ALA A 5 -21.15 14.96 0.60
N GLY A 6 -21.75 15.32 1.74
CA GLY A 6 -21.57 14.59 2.99
C GLY A 6 -22.22 13.19 2.98
N LEU A 7 -23.38 13.05 2.33
CA LEU A 7 -24.08 11.78 2.20
C LEU A 7 -23.29 10.81 1.29
N TYR A 8 -22.82 11.29 0.13
CA TYR A 8 -21.98 10.49 -0.78
C TYR A 8 -20.68 10.03 -0.13
N GLN A 9 -20.02 10.90 0.64
CA GLN A 9 -18.81 10.50 1.38
C GLN A 9 -19.12 9.44 2.45
N SER A 10 -20.27 9.51 3.11
CA SER A 10 -20.65 8.50 4.10
C SER A 10 -20.93 7.12 3.47
N GLU A 11 -21.54 7.10 2.29
CA GLU A 11 -21.82 5.88 1.52
C GLU A 11 -20.53 5.24 0.98
N GLU A 12 -19.64 6.03 0.37
CA GLU A 12 -18.37 5.52 -0.15
C GLU A 12 -17.50 4.95 1.00
N ARG A 13 -17.44 5.64 2.14
CA ARG A 13 -16.72 5.16 3.32
C ARG A 13 -17.24 3.80 3.80
N TRP A 14 -18.56 3.60 3.79
CA TRP A 14 -19.16 2.33 4.15
C TRP A 14 -18.83 1.21 3.15
N ASP A 15 -18.94 1.50 1.84
CA ASP A 15 -18.57 0.53 0.80
C ASP A 15 -17.09 0.13 0.90
N LEU A 16 -16.18 1.08 1.08
CA LEU A 16 -14.76 0.78 1.25
C LEU A 16 -14.51 -0.10 2.48
N GLN A 17 -15.17 0.17 3.61
CA GLN A 17 -15.03 -0.66 4.80
C GLN A 17 -15.49 -2.11 4.54
N ALA A 18 -16.62 -2.27 3.84
CA ALA A 18 -17.12 -3.59 3.46
C ALA A 18 -16.18 -4.29 2.45
N ARG A 19 -15.66 -3.57 1.45
CA ARG A 19 -14.70 -4.09 0.46
C ARG A 19 -13.39 -4.52 1.12
N MET A 20 -12.85 -3.71 2.01
CA MET A 20 -11.61 -4.01 2.75
C MET A 20 -11.78 -5.24 3.65
N THR A 21 -12.93 -5.36 4.31
CA THR A 21 -13.28 -6.54 5.11
C THR A 21 -13.35 -7.79 4.23
N ARG A 22 -14.08 -7.74 3.11
CA ARG A 22 -14.14 -8.87 2.16
C ARG A 22 -12.76 -9.22 1.59
N ALA A 23 -11.92 -8.23 1.30
CA ALA A 23 -10.58 -8.45 0.78
C ALA A 23 -9.72 -9.23 1.77
N VAL A 24 -9.67 -8.83 3.05
CA VAL A 24 -8.86 -9.55 4.04
C VAL A 24 -9.38 -10.95 4.33
N GLU A 25 -10.70 -11.17 4.30
CA GLU A 25 -11.26 -12.52 4.44
C GLU A 25 -10.87 -13.44 3.28
N ARG A 26 -10.80 -12.93 2.04
CA ARG A 26 -10.27 -13.69 0.89
C ARG A 26 -8.78 -14.02 1.05
N LEU A 27 -8.00 -13.09 1.59
CA LEU A 27 -6.57 -13.30 1.87
C LEU A 27 -6.37 -14.35 2.97
N LYS A 28 -7.18 -14.32 4.05
CA LYS A 28 -7.20 -15.35 5.11
C LYS A 28 -7.50 -16.73 4.53
N ALA A 29 -8.58 -16.84 3.75
CA ALA A 29 -8.97 -18.10 3.12
C ALA A 29 -7.89 -18.66 2.18
N SER A 30 -7.05 -17.79 1.60
CA SER A 30 -5.97 -18.16 0.70
C SER A 30 -4.64 -18.50 1.40
N ARG A 31 -4.59 -18.49 2.75
CA ARG A 31 -3.41 -18.83 3.57
C ARG A 31 -2.13 -18.13 3.09
N ILE A 32 -2.19 -16.81 2.95
CA ILE A 32 -1.10 -15.99 2.40
C ILE A 32 0.03 -15.68 3.38
N GLY A 33 0.15 -16.39 4.51
CA GLY A 33 1.14 -16.08 5.56
C GLY A 33 2.59 -16.08 5.06
N ARG A 34 2.88 -16.86 4.00
CA ARG A 34 4.18 -16.85 3.31
C ARG A 34 4.45 -15.59 2.48
N LEU A 35 3.49 -14.69 2.31
CA LEU A 35 3.66 -13.41 1.63
C LEU A 35 3.86 -12.25 2.62
N VAL A 36 3.69 -12.48 3.92
CA VAL A 36 3.76 -11.42 4.93
C VAL A 36 5.22 -11.25 5.40
N PRO A 37 5.80 -10.03 5.30
CA PRO A 37 7.16 -9.72 5.74
C PRO A 37 7.28 -9.68 7.26
N GLU A 38 8.50 -9.58 7.78
CA GLU A 38 8.76 -9.48 9.22
C GLU A 38 8.15 -8.20 9.82
N VAL A 39 8.18 -7.09 9.07
CA VAL A 39 7.50 -5.84 9.46
C VAL A 39 5.98 -5.86 9.23
N GLN A 40 5.41 -7.03 8.91
CA GLN A 40 3.99 -7.26 8.67
C GLN A 40 3.44 -6.57 7.40
N SER A 41 2.32 -7.08 6.89
CA SER A 41 1.65 -6.54 5.71
C SER A 41 0.59 -5.53 6.12
N ASN A 42 0.27 -4.59 5.25
CA ASN A 42 -0.95 -3.81 5.36
C ASN A 42 -1.56 -3.66 3.97
N LEU A 43 -2.88 -3.68 3.93
CA LEU A 43 -3.68 -3.42 2.75
C LEU A 43 -4.41 -2.11 2.99
N GLY A 44 -4.44 -1.23 2.00
CA GLY A 44 -5.26 -0.03 2.08
C GLY A 44 -5.88 0.38 0.77
N MET A 45 -6.89 1.23 0.88
CA MET A 45 -7.61 1.81 -0.23
C MET A 45 -8.02 3.25 0.09
N ALA A 46 -7.94 4.15 -0.87
CA ALA A 46 -8.33 5.55 -0.73
C ALA A 46 -9.73 5.82 -1.30
N LEU A 47 -10.42 6.80 -0.71
CA LEU A 47 -11.61 7.40 -1.31
C LEU A 47 -11.30 7.98 -2.69
N GLU A 48 -12.32 8.14 -3.52
CA GLU A 48 -12.17 8.82 -4.80
C GLU A 48 -11.74 10.28 -4.58
N GLY A 49 -10.67 10.70 -5.25
CA GLY A 49 -10.14 12.05 -5.10
C GLY A 49 -9.48 12.36 -3.74
N ALA A 50 -9.19 11.36 -2.92
CA ALA A 50 -8.53 11.52 -1.62
C ALA A 50 -7.26 12.38 -1.69
N ARG A 51 -7.07 13.24 -0.69
CA ARG A 51 -5.93 14.17 -0.59
C ARG A 51 -5.15 14.01 0.71
N THR A 52 -5.75 13.40 1.71
CA THR A 52 -5.20 13.26 3.07
C THR A 52 -5.18 11.80 3.50
N ASP A 53 -4.35 11.48 4.50
CA ASP A 53 -4.27 10.13 5.07
C ASP A 53 -5.55 9.71 5.79
N GLU A 54 -6.33 10.68 6.30
CA GLU A 54 -7.66 10.46 6.89
C GLU A 54 -8.71 9.96 5.89
N GLU A 55 -8.44 10.07 4.59
CA GLU A 55 -9.31 9.58 3.50
C GLU A 55 -8.85 8.21 2.97
N VAL A 56 -7.87 7.59 3.63
CA VAL A 56 -7.36 6.25 3.30
C VAL A 56 -7.73 5.26 4.38
N ILE A 57 -8.41 4.18 4.01
CA ILE A 57 -8.73 3.06 4.90
C ILE A 57 -7.63 2.01 4.86
N ALA A 58 -7.22 1.51 6.02
CA ALA A 58 -6.23 0.45 6.17
C ALA A 58 -6.45 -0.34 7.46
N PHE A 59 -5.65 -1.38 7.72
CA PHE A 59 -5.76 -2.16 8.95
C PHE A 59 -4.90 -1.57 10.08
N PRO A 60 -5.51 -1.13 11.20
CA PRO A 60 -4.76 -0.71 12.38
C PRO A 60 -4.03 -1.93 12.98
N GLY A 61 -2.77 -1.74 13.38
CA GLY A 61 -1.94 -2.86 13.85
C GLY A 61 -1.52 -3.86 12.77
N ARG A 62 -1.80 -3.56 11.48
CA ARG A 62 -1.39 -4.34 10.30
C ARG A 62 -2.03 -5.73 10.22
N ILE A 63 -1.67 -6.47 9.17
CA ILE A 63 -2.00 -7.86 8.91
C ILE A 63 -0.78 -8.69 9.34
N ILE A 64 -0.96 -9.51 10.37
CA ILE A 64 0.09 -10.24 11.06
C ILE A 64 0.13 -11.69 10.56
N LYS A 65 1.34 -12.22 10.36
CA LYS A 65 1.58 -13.61 10.00
C LYS A 65 1.37 -14.54 11.19
N LEU A 66 0.65 -15.63 10.99
CA LEU A 66 0.50 -16.74 11.93
C LEU A 66 0.76 -18.06 11.22
N GLY A 67 2.04 -18.41 11.04
CA GLY A 67 2.44 -19.55 10.22
C GLY A 67 2.11 -19.33 8.74
N GLU A 68 1.20 -20.14 8.20
CA GLU A 68 0.66 -19.97 6.86
C GLU A 68 -0.59 -19.08 6.83
N ASP A 69 -1.19 -18.82 8.00
CA ASP A 69 -2.39 -18.00 8.12
C ASP A 69 -2.02 -16.53 8.39
N ILE A 70 -3.03 -15.66 8.36
CA ILE A 70 -2.90 -14.24 8.70
C ILE A 70 -4.02 -13.81 9.66
N VAL A 71 -3.73 -12.84 10.50
CA VAL A 71 -4.70 -12.25 11.44
C VAL A 71 -4.65 -10.73 11.40
N THR A 72 -5.77 -10.10 11.76
CA THR A 72 -5.89 -8.64 11.91
C THR A 72 -6.26 -8.33 13.34
N VAL A 73 -5.66 -7.29 13.93
CA VAL A 73 -5.94 -6.90 15.32
C VAL A 73 -7.32 -6.26 15.48
N ALA A 74 -7.75 -5.51 14.46
CA ALA A 74 -9.05 -4.84 14.45
C ALA A 74 -9.55 -4.65 13.01
N PRO A 75 -10.85 -4.32 12.83
CA PRO A 75 -11.42 -3.98 11.52
C PRO A 75 -10.68 -2.81 10.84
N PRO A 76 -10.77 -2.68 9.50
CA PRO A 76 -10.12 -1.61 8.79
C PRO A 76 -10.73 -0.25 9.16
N ARG A 77 -9.90 0.79 9.29
CA ARG A 77 -10.30 2.15 9.66
C ARG A 77 -9.62 3.19 8.78
N PHE A 78 -10.31 4.29 8.54
CA PHE A 78 -9.74 5.48 7.92
C PHE A 78 -8.63 6.09 8.78
N GLY A 79 -7.57 6.60 8.17
CA GLY A 79 -6.42 7.18 8.88
C GLY A 79 -5.56 6.16 9.63
N ALA A 80 -5.77 4.85 9.45
CA ALA A 80 -5.09 3.83 10.25
C ALA A 80 -3.61 3.62 9.88
N SER A 81 -3.14 4.09 8.72
CA SER A 81 -1.77 3.86 8.25
C SER A 81 -1.25 4.98 7.36
N ARG A 82 -0.38 5.82 7.91
CA ARG A 82 0.33 6.87 7.15
C ARG A 82 1.21 6.31 6.04
N HIS A 83 1.90 5.20 6.30
CA HIS A 83 2.79 4.58 5.31
C HIS A 83 2.03 4.12 4.06
N VAL A 84 0.88 3.49 4.24
CA VAL A 84 0.02 3.04 3.15
C VAL A 84 -0.60 4.23 2.44
N ALA A 85 -1.10 5.22 3.21
CA ALA A 85 -1.66 6.44 2.65
C ALA A 85 -0.66 7.18 1.76
N HIS A 86 0.57 7.39 2.20
CA HIS A 86 1.60 8.09 1.44
C HIS A 86 1.89 7.42 0.08
N VAL A 87 1.89 6.08 0.04
CA VAL A 87 2.10 5.33 -1.22
C VAL A 87 0.90 5.51 -2.14
N ILE A 88 -0.32 5.32 -1.64
CA ILE A 88 -1.55 5.44 -2.45
C ILE A 88 -1.71 6.87 -2.96
N LEU A 89 -1.64 7.87 -2.09
CA LEU A 89 -1.77 9.28 -2.46
C LEU A 89 -0.68 9.71 -3.45
N THR A 90 0.53 9.15 -3.34
CA THR A 90 1.58 9.38 -4.34
C THR A 90 1.21 8.76 -5.68
N ALA A 91 0.73 7.52 -5.72
CA ALA A 91 0.29 6.89 -6.96
C ALA A 91 -0.88 7.66 -7.61
N MET A 92 -1.87 8.09 -6.81
CA MET A 92 -3.03 8.85 -7.27
C MET A 92 -2.69 10.20 -7.91
N ARG A 93 -1.57 10.83 -7.52
CA ARG A 93 -1.08 12.05 -8.18
C ARG A 93 -0.66 11.82 -9.64
N HIS A 94 -0.30 10.59 -10.00
CA HIS A 94 0.08 10.20 -11.36
C HIS A 94 -1.06 9.51 -12.10
N ASP A 95 -1.87 8.71 -11.40
CA ASP A 95 -3.07 8.06 -11.93
C ASP A 95 -4.16 7.96 -10.83
N PRO A 96 -5.19 8.82 -10.84
CA PRO A 96 -6.25 8.82 -9.83
C PRO A 96 -7.04 7.52 -9.70
N SER A 97 -6.97 6.63 -10.70
CA SER A 97 -7.63 5.31 -10.64
C SER A 97 -6.89 4.32 -9.73
N GLN A 98 -5.61 4.53 -9.46
CA GLN A 98 -4.76 3.64 -8.65
C GLN A 98 -4.91 3.96 -7.16
N ARG A 99 -5.99 3.44 -6.56
CA ARG A 99 -6.41 3.80 -5.19
C ARG A 99 -6.09 2.76 -4.12
N ALA A 100 -5.39 1.67 -4.42
CA ALA A 100 -5.13 0.61 -3.45
C ALA A 100 -3.68 0.12 -3.50
N VAL A 101 -3.18 -0.34 -2.36
CA VAL A 101 -1.85 -0.95 -2.27
C VAL A 101 -1.81 -1.99 -1.16
N MET A 102 -0.98 -3.01 -1.33
CA MET A 102 -0.64 -3.94 -0.28
C MET A 102 0.87 -4.19 -0.28
N ASN A 103 1.52 -4.06 0.87
CA ASN A 103 2.92 -4.45 0.97
C ASN A 103 3.03 -5.94 1.30
N ILE A 104 3.91 -6.64 0.59
CA ILE A 104 4.23 -8.06 0.78
C ILE A 104 5.75 -8.24 0.84
N GLN A 105 6.18 -9.37 1.40
CA GLN A 105 7.60 -9.69 1.50
C GLN A 105 8.26 -9.69 0.14
N PHE A 106 9.52 -9.27 0.12
CA PHE A 106 10.33 -9.39 -1.05
C PHE A 106 10.87 -10.81 -1.22
N SER A 107 10.82 -11.35 -2.43
CA SER A 107 11.71 -12.45 -2.82
C SER A 107 11.95 -12.48 -4.34
N PRO A 108 13.11 -12.97 -4.80
CA PRO A 108 13.36 -13.15 -6.24
C PRO A 108 12.33 -14.05 -6.92
N THR A 109 11.83 -15.07 -6.21
CA THR A 109 10.78 -15.98 -6.69
C THR A 109 9.46 -15.24 -6.89
N LEU A 110 9.06 -14.37 -5.95
CA LEU A 110 7.85 -13.56 -6.08
C LEU A 110 7.95 -12.57 -7.25
N LEU A 111 9.08 -11.87 -7.41
CA LEU A 111 9.28 -11.00 -8.57
C LEU A 111 9.20 -11.76 -9.89
N THR A 112 9.73 -12.99 -9.93
CA THR A 112 9.62 -13.86 -11.11
C THR A 112 8.16 -14.24 -11.37
N ALA A 113 7.38 -14.54 -10.33
CA ALA A 113 5.94 -14.78 -10.46
C ALA A 113 5.20 -13.56 -11.00
N CYS A 114 5.47 -12.35 -10.49
CA CYS A 114 4.88 -11.10 -11.00
C CYS A 114 5.16 -10.91 -12.51
N ARG A 115 6.39 -11.15 -12.96
CA ARG A 115 6.74 -11.09 -14.40
C ARG A 115 6.00 -12.12 -15.23
N LYS A 116 5.86 -13.36 -14.74
CA LYS A 116 5.08 -14.42 -15.42
C LYS A 116 3.60 -14.06 -15.54
N LEU A 117 3.07 -13.34 -14.56
CA LEU A 117 1.71 -12.77 -14.58
C LEU A 117 1.58 -11.51 -15.44
N LYS A 118 2.66 -11.09 -16.13
CA LYS A 118 2.71 -9.89 -16.98
C LYS A 118 2.45 -8.59 -16.24
N PHE A 119 2.68 -8.56 -14.92
CA PHE A 119 2.69 -7.31 -14.17
C PHE A 119 3.81 -6.41 -14.66
N LYS A 120 3.55 -5.10 -14.67
CA LYS A 120 4.54 -4.07 -14.91
C LYS A 120 5.25 -3.78 -13.60
N LEU A 121 6.58 -3.82 -13.62
CA LEU A 121 7.41 -3.66 -12.43
C LEU A 121 8.14 -2.32 -12.46
N GLY A 122 7.98 -1.54 -11.40
CA GLY A 122 8.83 -0.42 -11.03
C GLY A 122 9.75 -0.80 -9.88
N GLN A 123 10.86 -0.06 -9.75
CA GLN A 123 11.76 -0.19 -8.61
C GLN A 123 12.36 1.16 -8.23
N PHE A 124 12.70 1.30 -6.96
CA PHE A 124 13.54 2.39 -6.48
C PHE A 124 14.61 1.86 -5.52
N ASP A 125 15.71 2.62 -5.42
CA ASP A 125 16.83 2.30 -4.54
C ASP A 125 16.94 3.38 -3.46
N ARG A 126 16.91 2.97 -2.19
CA ARG A 126 17.02 3.86 -1.03
C ARG A 126 18.40 4.52 -0.91
N ALA A 127 19.44 3.98 -1.54
CA ALA A 127 20.75 4.62 -1.60
C ALA A 127 20.69 5.96 -2.36
N GLY A 128 19.79 6.08 -3.35
CA GLY A 128 19.57 7.31 -4.13
C GLY A 128 18.71 8.37 -3.44
N GLU A 129 18.24 8.11 -2.21
CA GLU A 129 17.34 9.00 -1.48
C GLU A 129 18.10 10.24 -0.95
N PRO A 130 17.66 11.48 -1.29
CA PRO A 130 18.30 12.70 -0.81
C PRO A 130 18.27 12.82 0.71
N ARG A 131 19.34 13.37 1.33
CA ARG A 131 19.44 13.52 2.81
C ARG A 131 18.22 14.25 3.41
N ARG A 132 17.79 15.34 2.78
CA ARG A 132 16.59 16.12 3.18
C ARG A 132 15.29 15.30 3.23
N VAL A 133 15.19 14.22 2.44
CA VAL A 133 14.02 13.33 2.44
C VAL A 133 14.15 12.30 3.56
N LYS A 134 15.36 11.79 3.82
CA LYS A 134 15.63 10.85 4.93
C LYS A 134 15.33 11.45 6.30
N GLU A 135 15.54 12.74 6.46
CA GLU A 135 15.33 13.48 7.71
C GLU A 135 13.86 13.79 7.99
N LYS A 136 12.99 13.75 6.97
CA LYS A 136 11.55 14.01 7.11
C LYS A 136 10.79 12.69 7.21
N GLU A 137 10.14 12.47 8.35
CA GLU A 137 9.32 11.28 8.59
C GLU A 137 8.28 11.08 7.47
N GLY A 138 8.08 9.82 7.05
CA GLY A 138 7.12 9.45 6.00
C GLY A 138 7.52 9.81 4.57
N SER A 139 8.58 10.58 4.35
CA SER A 139 8.92 11.12 3.01
C SER A 139 9.69 10.13 2.12
N SER A 140 10.37 9.13 2.71
CA SER A 140 11.11 8.13 1.95
C SER A 140 10.25 7.32 0.98
N LEU A 141 9.04 6.94 1.40
CA LEU A 141 8.14 6.14 0.58
C LEU A 141 7.47 6.97 -0.51
N GLU A 142 7.06 8.21 -0.20
CA GLU A 142 6.55 9.13 -1.22
C GLU A 142 7.59 9.35 -2.32
N TRP A 143 8.84 9.65 -1.94
CA TRP A 143 9.93 9.83 -2.89
C TRP A 143 10.21 8.56 -3.70
N GLY A 144 10.26 7.39 -3.04
CA GLY A 144 10.55 6.12 -3.69
C GLY A 144 9.48 5.74 -4.71
N THR A 145 8.21 5.86 -4.32
CA THR A 145 7.05 5.63 -5.18
C THR A 145 7.02 6.61 -6.35
N ASP A 146 7.18 7.91 -6.11
CA ASP A 146 7.23 8.93 -7.18
C ASP A 146 8.38 8.66 -8.15
N ARG A 147 9.57 8.33 -7.65
CA ARG A 147 10.74 8.02 -8.47
C ARG A 147 10.53 6.77 -9.32
N ALA A 148 9.93 5.71 -8.76
CA ALA A 148 9.63 4.49 -9.50
C ALA A 148 8.62 4.78 -10.63
N ILE A 149 7.54 5.49 -10.33
CA ILE A 149 6.50 5.85 -11.30
C ILE A 149 7.08 6.73 -12.42
N ARG A 150 7.82 7.79 -12.08
CA ARG A 150 8.46 8.68 -13.08
C ARG A 150 9.43 7.93 -13.98
N LYS A 151 10.17 6.96 -13.44
CA LYS A 151 11.09 6.13 -14.23
C LYS A 151 10.35 5.19 -15.19
N CYS A 152 9.18 4.68 -14.78
CA CYS A 152 8.31 3.87 -15.63
C CYS A 152 7.55 4.70 -16.67
N GLY A 153 7.22 5.96 -16.36
CA GLY A 153 6.35 6.81 -17.18
C GLY A 153 4.85 6.52 -16.99
N PHE A 154 4.50 5.60 -16.10
CA PHE A 154 3.14 5.20 -15.74
C PHE A 154 3.16 4.59 -14.33
N VAL A 155 2.00 4.44 -13.68
CA VAL A 155 1.92 3.75 -12.38
C VAL A 155 1.99 2.23 -12.61
N PRO A 156 3.06 1.54 -12.17
CA PRO A 156 3.22 0.11 -12.40
C PRO A 156 2.38 -0.71 -11.42
N ASP A 157 2.05 -1.95 -11.80
CA ASP A 157 1.29 -2.87 -10.95
C ASP A 157 2.06 -3.27 -9.69
N VAL A 158 3.40 -3.23 -9.75
CA VAL A 158 4.28 -3.59 -8.64
C VAL A 158 5.42 -2.57 -8.51
N ILE A 159 5.68 -2.08 -7.31
CA ILE A 159 6.85 -1.29 -6.95
C ILE A 159 7.62 -2.00 -5.85
N TYR A 160 8.88 -2.36 -6.11
CA TYR A 160 9.73 -3.00 -5.10
C TYR A 160 10.98 -2.18 -4.76
N ASP A 161 11.52 -2.43 -3.56
CA ASP A 161 12.79 -1.89 -3.11
C ASP A 161 13.65 -2.96 -2.42
N ARG A 162 14.97 -2.83 -2.57
CA ARG A 162 15.98 -3.74 -2.00
C ARG A 162 16.36 -3.39 -0.57
N GLY A 163 15.47 -2.71 0.16
CA GLY A 163 15.71 -2.32 1.53
C GLY A 163 16.88 -1.33 1.65
N GLY A 164 17.48 -1.30 2.83
CA GLY A 164 18.65 -0.48 3.16
C GLY A 164 19.08 -0.74 4.60
N PRO A 165 20.07 -0.01 5.13
CA PRO A 165 20.48 -0.16 6.53
C PRO A 165 19.27 -0.04 7.48
N GLY A 166 18.93 -1.13 8.19
CA GLY A 166 17.78 -1.20 9.09
C GLY A 166 16.39 -1.18 8.41
N LYS A 167 16.31 -1.35 7.08
CA LYS A 167 15.05 -1.37 6.32
C LYS A 167 14.95 -2.68 5.52
N GLU A 168 13.92 -3.45 5.79
CA GLU A 168 13.61 -4.70 5.07
C GLU A 168 13.31 -4.45 3.59
N GLU A 169 13.68 -5.39 2.72
CA GLU A 169 13.27 -5.42 1.32
C GLU A 169 11.74 -5.58 1.21
N MET A 170 11.12 -4.95 0.20
CA MET A 170 9.65 -4.92 0.13
C MET A 170 9.14 -4.92 -1.31
N ILE A 171 8.01 -5.59 -1.54
CA ILE A 171 7.17 -5.48 -2.73
C ILE A 171 5.88 -4.74 -2.34
N ARG A 172 5.41 -3.82 -3.17
CA ARG A 172 4.17 -3.06 -3.00
C ARG A 172 3.37 -3.07 -4.28
#